data_AF-A0A7R9VMG3-F1
#
_entry.id   AF-A0A7R9VMG3-F1
#
_cell.length_a   1.000
_cell.length_b   1.000
_cell.length_c   1.000
_cell.angle_alpha   90.00
_cell.angle_beta   90.00
_cell.angle_gamma   90.00
#
_symmetry.space_group_name_H-M   'P 1'
#
loop_
_entity.id
_entity.type
_entity.pdbx_description
1 polymer ?
#
loop_
_entity_poly.entity_id
_entity_poly.type
_entity_poly.pdbx_seq_one_letter_code
_entity_poly.pdbx_strand_id
1 'polypeptide(L)'
;RFRLTRRRLHDGDDEVVLCIRANQGHSIPGLVCDELLTPILSSELEGMETIVHGTYLAPWEEHIRKEGLSKMKRNHIHFAPGLPDEKDKVISGMRSTCQVYVFVDGAQCAADGVPFFRSDNGVILTPGLSDGILPTKYFSRVVNAMTGEELLEN
;
A
#
# COMPACT_ATOMS: atom_id res chain seq x y z
N ARG A 1 -3.00 8.37 -11.59
CA ARG A 1 -4.24 7.57 -11.36
C ARG A 1 -4.38 6.46 -12.40
N PHE A 2 -4.16 6.76 -13.68
CA PHE A 2 -4.22 5.78 -14.76
C PHE A 2 -2.88 5.69 -15.50
N ARG A 3 -2.62 4.53 -16.08
CA ARG A 3 -1.51 4.24 -16.99
C ARG A 3 -2.07 4.16 -18.40
N LEU A 4 -1.42 4.83 -19.34
CA LEU A 4 -1.72 4.73 -20.76
C LEU A 4 -0.61 3.91 -21.43
N THR A 5 -0.98 2.94 -22.25
CA THR A 5 -0.03 2.10 -23.00
C THR A 5 -0.54 1.88 -24.42
N ARG A 6 0.37 1.92 -25.38
CA ARG A 6 0.10 1.50 -26.75
C ARG A 6 0.45 0.02 -26.90
N ARG A 7 -0.51 -0.81 -27.33
CA ARG A 7 -0.27 -2.24 -27.59
C ARG A 7 -1.19 -2.78 -28.68
N ARG A 8 -0.78 -3.89 -29.28
CA ARG A 8 -1.65 -4.78 -30.06
C ARG A 8 -2.52 -5.56 -29.09
N LEU A 9 -3.80 -5.77 -29.41
CA LEU A 9 -4.70 -6.50 -28.52
C LEU A 9 -4.58 -8.00 -28.72
N HIS A 10 -4.35 -8.41 -29.95
CA HIS A 10 -4.20 -9.80 -30.34
C HIS A 10 -2.94 -10.01 -31.18
N ASP A 11 -2.40 -11.22 -31.14
CA ASP A 11 -1.29 -11.62 -32.00
C ASP A 11 -1.73 -11.57 -33.46
N GLY A 12 -1.00 -10.82 -34.28
CA GLY A 12 -1.31 -10.61 -35.70
C GLY A 12 -2.05 -9.31 -36.01
N ASP A 13 -2.43 -8.50 -35.02
CA ASP A 13 -2.96 -7.17 -35.28
C ASP A 13 -1.88 -6.24 -35.86
N ASP A 14 -2.17 -5.60 -36.99
CA ASP A 14 -1.32 -4.55 -37.55
C ASP A 14 -1.51 -3.22 -36.82
N GLU A 15 -2.67 -3.01 -36.20
CA GLU A 15 -3.03 -1.78 -35.52
C GLU A 15 -2.59 -1.76 -34.05
N VAL A 16 -1.99 -0.64 -33.65
CA VAL A 16 -1.62 -0.38 -32.26
C VAL A 16 -2.65 0.58 -31.66
N VAL A 17 -3.40 0.11 -30.67
CA VAL A 17 -4.43 0.91 -30.00
C VAL A 17 -3.91 1.52 -28.70
N LEU A 18 -4.53 2.62 -28.29
CA LEU A 18 -4.27 3.25 -26.99
C LEU A 18 -5.14 2.60 -25.92
N CYS A 19 -4.50 1.94 -24.95
CA CYS A 19 -5.18 1.35 -23.78
C CYS A 19 -4.97 2.22 -22.54
N ILE A 20 -5.94 2.20 -21.64
CA ILE A 20 -5.88 2.84 -20.32
C ILE A 20 -6.24 1.84 -19.23
N ARG A 21 -5.52 1.87 -18.09
CA ARG A 21 -5.86 1.10 -16.90
C ARG A 21 -5.62 1.90 -15.63
N ALA A 22 -6.29 1.56 -14.53
CA ALA A 22 -5.92 2.10 -13.22
C ALA A 22 -4.57 1.53 -12.75
N ASN A 23 -3.78 2.36 -12.07
CA ASN A 23 -2.47 1.97 -11.55
C ASN A 23 -2.58 0.99 -10.36
N GLN A 24 -3.67 1.09 -9.58
CA GLN A 24 -3.87 0.35 -8.34
C GLN A 24 -5.34 0.39 -7.88
N GLY A 25 -5.68 -0.36 -6.82
CA GLY A 25 -7.00 -0.30 -6.18
C GLY A 25 -8.08 -1.15 -6.86
N HIS A 26 -7.67 -2.17 -7.63
CA HIS A 26 -8.57 -3.12 -8.27
C HIS A 26 -9.25 -4.03 -7.24
N SER A 27 -10.49 -4.41 -7.53
CA SER A 27 -11.29 -5.35 -6.73
C SER A 27 -11.95 -6.43 -7.60
N ILE A 28 -11.41 -6.65 -8.80
CA ILE A 28 -11.94 -7.62 -9.77
C ILE A 28 -11.46 -9.02 -9.36
N PRO A 29 -12.36 -9.97 -9.08
CA PRO A 29 -11.97 -11.34 -8.75
C PRO A 29 -11.21 -12.00 -9.90
N GLY A 30 -10.17 -12.78 -9.59
CA GLY A 30 -9.36 -13.51 -10.57
C GLY A 30 -8.31 -12.68 -11.30
N LEU A 31 -8.24 -11.36 -11.07
CA LEU A 31 -7.17 -10.53 -11.62
C LEU A 31 -5.89 -10.67 -10.78
N VAL A 32 -4.82 -11.20 -11.38
CA VAL A 32 -3.48 -11.23 -10.78
C VAL A 32 -2.89 -9.82 -10.79
N CYS A 33 -3.27 -9.02 -9.79
CA CYS A 33 -2.88 -7.61 -9.73
C CYS A 33 -1.38 -7.41 -9.51
N ASP A 34 -0.67 -8.42 -9.02
CA ASP A 34 0.78 -8.36 -8.79
C ASP A 34 1.55 -8.16 -10.09
N GLU A 35 1.10 -8.77 -11.20
CA GLU A 35 1.69 -8.59 -12.54
C GLU A 35 1.58 -7.16 -13.07
N LEU A 36 0.68 -6.37 -12.47
CA LEU A 36 0.46 -4.98 -12.84
C LEU A 36 1.36 -4.01 -12.04
N LEU A 37 2.13 -4.52 -11.09
CA LEU A 37 2.97 -3.78 -10.14
C LEU A 37 4.44 -4.18 -10.29
N THR A 38 5.34 -3.36 -9.74
CA THR A 38 6.78 -3.69 -9.68
C THR A 38 7.10 -4.29 -8.30
N PRO A 39 7.67 -5.50 -8.20
CA PRO A 39 8.10 -6.05 -6.91
C PRO A 39 9.13 -5.15 -6.22
N ILE A 40 9.01 -4.97 -4.90
CA ILE A 40 10.01 -4.33 -4.07
C ILE A 40 10.92 -5.44 -3.51
N LEU A 41 12.22 -5.33 -3.76
CA LEU A 41 13.20 -6.32 -3.27
C LEU A 41 13.39 -6.17 -1.75
N SER A 42 13.74 -7.27 -1.06
CA SER A 42 13.98 -7.24 0.39
C SER A 42 14.99 -6.16 0.80
N SER A 43 16.10 -6.01 0.06
CA SER A 43 17.11 -4.98 0.32
C SER A 43 16.59 -3.55 0.13
N GLU A 44 15.63 -3.34 -0.79
CA GLU A 44 14.98 -2.04 -0.94
C GLU A 44 14.04 -1.80 0.24
N LEU A 45 13.21 -2.79 0.58
CA LEU A 45 12.23 -2.72 1.66
C LEU A 45 12.87 -2.46 3.02
N GLU A 46 14.02 -3.07 3.31
CA GLU A 46 14.83 -2.83 4.51
C GLU A 46 15.29 -1.37 4.65
N GLY A 47 15.56 -0.71 3.51
CA GLY A 47 16.03 0.68 3.48
C GLY A 47 14.94 1.73 3.35
N MET A 48 13.66 1.33 3.31
CA MET A 48 12.55 2.30 3.16
C MET A 48 12.29 3.04 4.47
N GLU A 49 12.48 4.35 4.45
CA GLU A 49 12.26 5.20 5.62
C GLU A 49 10.78 5.29 6.02
N THR A 50 9.88 5.31 5.03
CA THR A 50 8.45 5.54 5.27
C THR A 50 7.57 4.59 4.48
N ILE A 51 6.86 3.73 5.21
CA ILE A 51 5.76 2.90 4.72
C ILE A 51 4.58 3.17 5.65
N VAL A 52 3.64 4.02 5.22
CA VAL A 52 2.60 4.52 6.13
C VAL A 52 1.19 4.29 5.60
N HIS A 53 0.32 3.79 6.47
CA HIS A 53 -1.10 3.65 6.21
C HIS A 53 -1.89 4.69 7.01
N GLY A 54 -2.75 5.45 6.32
CA GLY A 54 -3.68 6.37 6.97
C GLY A 54 -5.03 5.72 7.21
N THR A 55 -5.51 5.74 8.45
CA THR A 55 -6.83 5.24 8.84
C THR A 55 -7.57 6.22 9.77
N TYR A 56 -8.76 5.86 10.22
CA TYR A 56 -9.54 6.63 11.19
C TYR A 56 -9.45 6.00 12.58
N LEU A 57 -9.78 6.76 13.62
CA LEU A 57 -9.71 6.30 15.01
C LEU A 57 -10.59 5.07 15.28
N ALA A 58 -11.84 5.07 14.80
CA ALA A 58 -12.74 3.93 15.04
C ALA A 58 -12.21 2.59 14.49
N PRO A 59 -11.82 2.46 13.20
CA PRO A 59 -11.17 1.25 12.70
C PRO A 59 -9.88 0.87 13.44
N TRP A 60 -9.12 1.86 13.91
CA TRP A 60 -7.93 1.62 14.72
C TRP A 60 -8.27 0.93 16.04
N GLU A 61 -9.19 1.51 16.82
CA GLU A 61 -9.59 1.04 18.15
C GLU A 61 -10.33 -0.30 18.12
N GLU A 62 -11.23 -0.45 17.16
CA GLU A 62 -12.13 -1.60 17.06
C GLU A 62 -11.40 -2.84 16.54
N HIS A 63 -10.58 -2.66 15.50
CA HIS A 63 -10.05 -3.76 14.68
C HIS A 63 -8.53 -3.74 14.52
N ILE A 64 -7.96 -2.68 13.92
CA ILE A 64 -6.58 -2.70 13.39
C ILE A 64 -5.56 -2.93 14.51
N ARG A 65 -5.77 -2.37 15.70
CA ARG A 65 -4.85 -2.56 16.84
C ARG A 65 -4.82 -3.98 17.40
N LYS A 66 -5.82 -4.82 17.07
CA LYS A 66 -5.94 -6.21 17.54
C LYS A 66 -5.64 -7.21 16.43
N GLU A 67 -6.13 -6.91 15.23
CA GLU A 67 -6.15 -7.83 14.10
C GLU A 67 -5.03 -7.52 13.09
N GLY A 68 -4.55 -6.27 13.02
CA GLY A 68 -3.64 -5.80 11.98
C GLY A 68 -4.35 -5.10 10.82
N LEU A 69 -3.60 -4.74 9.78
CA LEU A 69 -4.15 -4.10 8.58
C LEU A 69 -4.66 -5.15 7.61
N SER A 70 -5.92 -5.06 7.18
CA SER A 70 -6.50 -5.97 6.19
C SER A 70 -6.57 -5.34 4.81
N LYS A 71 -6.35 -6.14 3.75
CA LYS A 71 -6.67 -5.74 2.37
C LYS A 71 -8.18 -5.52 2.16
N MET A 72 -9.01 -5.99 3.09
CA MET A 72 -10.47 -5.93 3.01
C MET A 72 -10.95 -6.52 1.67
N LYS A 73 -11.83 -5.81 0.95
CA LYS A 73 -12.34 -6.22 -0.37
C LYS A 73 -11.34 -5.98 -1.52
N ARG A 74 -10.16 -5.43 -1.26
CA ARG A 74 -9.14 -5.17 -2.29
C ARG A 74 -8.18 -6.37 -2.40
N ASN A 75 -7.34 -6.31 -3.42
CA ASN A 75 -6.25 -7.27 -3.60
C ASN A 75 -5.03 -6.96 -2.72
N HIS A 76 -4.87 -5.70 -2.28
CA HIS A 76 -3.72 -5.27 -1.49
C HIS A 76 -4.10 -4.25 -0.42
N ILE A 77 -3.34 -4.24 0.67
CA ILE A 77 -3.23 -3.12 1.60
C ILE A 77 -2.39 -2.04 0.92
N HIS A 78 -2.79 -0.78 1.06
CA HIS A 78 -2.15 0.35 0.39
C HIS A 78 -1.45 1.23 1.41
N PHE A 79 -0.22 1.63 1.09
CA PHE A 79 0.60 2.53 1.89
C PHE A 79 1.08 3.69 1.03
N ALA A 80 1.23 4.84 1.67
CA ALA A 80 1.93 5.97 1.10
C ALA A 80 3.44 5.87 1.39
N PRO A 81 4.30 6.37 0.49
CA PRO A 81 5.74 6.43 0.69
C PRO A 81 6.20 7.64 1.54
N GLY A 82 5.28 8.38 2.16
CA GLY A 82 5.54 9.63 2.87
C GLY A 82 4.28 10.22 3.52
N LEU A 83 4.45 11.21 4.40
CA LEU A 83 3.35 11.92 5.07
C LEU A 83 2.91 13.18 4.31
N PRO A 84 1.61 13.56 4.31
CA PRO A 84 1.08 14.66 3.50
C PRO A 84 1.79 16.01 3.64
N ASP A 85 2.38 16.29 4.81
CA ASP A 85 3.01 17.57 5.13
C ASP A 85 4.48 17.66 4.67
N GLU A 86 5.03 16.60 4.07
CA GLU A 86 6.34 16.62 3.41
C GLU A 86 6.23 17.34 2.05
N LYS A 87 6.23 18.68 2.09
CA LYS A 87 6.43 19.61 0.96
C LYS A 87 5.61 19.31 -0.30
N ASP A 88 4.43 19.92 -0.41
CA ASP A 88 3.68 20.19 -1.67
C ASP A 88 3.41 18.99 -2.61
N LYS A 89 3.53 17.75 -2.12
CA LYS A 89 3.26 16.56 -2.94
C LYS A 89 1.87 16.04 -2.64
N VAL A 90 1.05 15.93 -3.69
CA VAL A 90 -0.14 15.08 -3.67
C VAL A 90 0.31 13.64 -3.40
N ILE A 91 0.14 13.19 -2.16
CA ILE A 91 0.52 11.83 -1.78
C ILE A 91 -0.53 10.85 -2.26
N SER A 92 -0.14 10.04 -3.24
CA SER A 92 -0.95 8.89 -3.64
C SER A 92 -0.90 7.82 -2.55
N GLY A 93 -2.04 7.22 -2.23
CA GLY A 93 -2.12 6.10 -1.28
C GLY A 93 -2.71 6.46 0.09
N MET A 94 -2.89 7.74 0.41
CA MET A 94 -3.46 8.19 1.68
C MET A 94 -4.52 9.29 1.48
N ARG A 95 -5.57 9.28 2.29
CA ARG A 95 -6.56 10.37 2.34
C ARG A 95 -6.07 11.46 3.28
N SER A 96 -6.23 12.73 2.92
CA SER A 96 -5.87 13.87 3.80
C SER A 96 -6.68 13.93 5.10
N THR A 97 -7.80 13.21 5.18
CA THR A 97 -8.70 13.21 6.34
C THR A 97 -8.43 12.08 7.34
N CYS A 98 -7.41 11.25 7.14
CA CYS A 98 -7.10 10.20 8.11
C CYS A 98 -6.69 10.81 9.46
N GLN A 99 -7.01 10.12 10.55
CA GLN A 99 -6.78 10.56 11.92
C GLN A 99 -5.66 9.77 12.61
N VAL A 100 -5.25 8.65 12.01
CA VAL A 100 -4.22 7.77 12.54
C VAL A 100 -3.25 7.40 11.43
N TYR A 101 -1.96 7.48 11.71
CA TYR A 101 -0.88 6.99 10.86
C TYR A 101 -0.29 5.72 11.47
N VAL A 102 -0.34 4.63 10.71
CA VAL A 102 0.29 3.35 11.05
C VAL A 102 1.56 3.21 10.21
N PHE A 103 2.72 3.26 10.84
CA PHE A 103 4.01 3.05 10.19
C PHE A 103 4.37 1.56 10.25
N VAL A 104 4.85 1.04 9.12
CA VAL A 104 5.26 -0.35 8.98
C VAL A 104 6.78 -0.45 9.03
N ASP A 105 7.28 -1.45 9.75
CA ASP A 105 8.68 -1.83 9.77
C ASP A 105 9.02 -2.62 8.49
N GLY A 106 9.63 -1.93 7.53
CA GLY A 106 10.08 -2.53 6.27
C GLY A 106 11.16 -3.60 6.47
N ALA A 107 12.08 -3.40 7.42
CA ALA A 107 13.16 -4.34 7.69
C ALA A 107 12.63 -5.65 8.27
N GLN A 108 11.71 -5.58 9.23
CA GLN A 108 11.07 -6.77 9.77
C GLN A 108 10.21 -7.48 8.72
N CYS A 109 9.46 -6.74 7.90
CA CYS A 109 8.72 -7.31 6.78
C CYS A 109 9.63 -8.06 5.80
N ALA A 110 10.79 -7.48 5.47
CA ALA A 110 11.76 -8.07 4.56
C ALA A 110 12.39 -9.35 5.15
N ALA A 111 12.77 -9.32 6.42
CA ALA A 111 13.33 -10.47 7.14
C ALA A 111 12.34 -11.64 7.19
N ASP A 112 11.05 -11.36 7.39
CA ASP A 112 9.98 -12.36 7.43
C ASP A 112 9.44 -12.73 6.03
N GLY A 113 9.97 -12.13 4.95
CA GLY A 113 9.60 -12.45 3.57
C GLY A 113 8.21 -11.96 3.15
N VAL A 114 7.70 -10.89 3.75
CA VAL A 114 6.41 -10.28 3.39
C VAL A 114 6.52 -9.65 1.99
N PRO A 115 5.67 -10.03 1.02
CA PRO A 115 5.75 -9.48 -0.32
C PRO A 115 5.27 -8.02 -0.36
N PHE A 116 6.08 -7.15 -0.96
CA PHE A 116 5.73 -5.76 -1.22
C PHE A 116 5.94 -5.40 -2.69
N PHE A 117 5.13 -4.45 -3.15
CA PHE A 117 5.09 -3.99 -4.52
C PHE A 117 4.95 -2.47 -4.59
N ARG A 118 5.35 -1.89 -5.71
CA ARG A 118 5.22 -0.47 -6.03
C ARG A 118 4.36 -0.30 -7.28
N SER A 119 3.35 0.56 -7.20
CA SER A 119 2.57 0.96 -8.38
C SER A 119 3.30 2.04 -9.20
N ASP A 120 2.85 2.26 -10.44
CA ASP A 120 3.41 3.29 -11.33
C ASP A 120 3.35 4.72 -10.76
N ASN A 121 2.47 4.99 -9.79
CA ASN A 121 2.37 6.28 -9.09
C ASN A 121 2.96 6.24 -7.67
N GLY A 122 3.83 5.27 -7.38
CA GLY A 122 4.61 5.21 -6.14
C GLY A 122 3.83 4.78 -4.90
N VAL A 123 2.59 4.27 -5.05
CA VAL A 123 1.88 3.64 -3.93
C VAL A 123 2.59 2.33 -3.61
N ILE A 124 2.80 2.06 -2.33
CA ILE A 124 3.39 0.82 -1.83
C ILE A 124 2.24 -0.12 -1.46
N LEU A 125 2.34 -1.39 -1.83
CA LEU A 125 1.27 -2.37 -1.68
C LEU A 125 1.82 -3.69 -1.13
N THR A 126 1.06 -4.32 -0.24
CA THR A 126 1.26 -5.73 0.12
C THR A 126 -0.06 -6.47 0.03
N PRO A 127 -0.10 -7.73 -0.45
CA PRO A 127 -1.29 -8.55 -0.33
C PRO A 127 -1.60 -8.90 1.12
N GLY A 128 -0.66 -8.66 2.06
CA GLY A 128 -0.68 -9.21 3.40
C GLY A 128 -0.09 -10.62 3.42
N LEU A 129 -0.27 -11.33 4.52
CA LEU A 129 0.05 -12.74 4.66
C LEU A 129 -1.13 -13.61 4.18
N SER A 130 -1.19 -14.88 4.60
CA SER A 130 -2.11 -15.89 4.07
C SER A 130 -3.61 -15.56 4.15
N ASP A 131 -4.01 -14.66 5.03
CA ASP A 131 -5.38 -14.17 5.24
C ASP A 131 -5.63 -12.77 4.65
N GLY A 132 -4.64 -12.19 3.97
CA GLY A 132 -4.70 -10.82 3.48
C GLY A 132 -4.51 -9.75 4.56
N ILE A 133 -3.94 -10.14 5.69
CA ILE A 133 -3.66 -9.27 6.84
C ILE A 133 -2.16 -9.03 6.97
N LEU A 134 -1.78 -7.81 7.32
CA LEU A 134 -0.46 -7.46 7.84
C LEU A 134 -0.59 -7.31 9.37
N PRO A 135 -0.10 -8.29 10.16
CA PRO A 135 -0.21 -8.28 11.62
C PRO A 135 0.45 -7.07 12.27
N THR A 136 -0.03 -6.72 13.47
CA THR A 136 0.45 -5.59 14.27
C THR A 136 1.94 -5.69 14.65
N LYS A 137 2.51 -6.90 14.67
CA LYS A 137 3.94 -7.10 14.94
C LYS A 137 4.86 -6.37 13.96
N TYR A 138 4.36 -6.03 12.76
CA TYR A 138 5.09 -5.27 11.75
C TYR A 138 4.86 -3.76 11.85
N PHE A 139 4.14 -3.28 12.87
CA PHE A 139 3.95 -1.85 13.07
C PHE A 139 5.14 -1.32 13.87
N SER A 140 5.90 -0.41 13.28
CA SER A 140 7.02 0.24 13.97
C SER A 140 6.55 1.39 14.86
N ARG A 141 5.45 2.04 14.48
CA ARG A 141 4.90 3.21 15.19
C ARG A 141 3.45 3.42 14.80
N VAL A 142 2.60 3.89 15.72
CA VAL A 142 1.25 4.34 15.38
C VAL A 142 0.97 5.66 16.08
N VAL A 143 0.61 6.70 15.33
CA VAL A 143 0.37 8.03 15.92
C VAL A 143 -0.97 8.60 15.51
N ASN A 144 -1.53 9.42 16.39
CA ASN A 144 -2.61 10.33 16.05
C ASN A 144 -2.08 11.39 15.06
N ALA A 145 -2.72 11.50 13.90
CA ALA A 145 -2.29 12.38 12.81
C ALA A 145 -2.34 13.87 13.18
N MET A 146 -3.18 14.25 14.15
CA MET A 146 -3.36 15.64 14.57
C MET A 146 -2.48 16.01 15.77
N THR A 147 -2.41 15.13 16.78
CA THR A 147 -1.71 15.43 18.03
C THR A 147 -0.27 14.92 18.04
N GLY A 148 0.08 13.98 17.16
CA GLY A 148 1.37 13.27 17.18
C GLY A 148 1.52 12.29 18.34
N GLU A 149 0.46 12.07 19.12
CA GLU A 149 0.43 11.14 20.25
C GLU A 149 0.63 9.71 19.76
N GLU A 150 1.53 8.97 20.42
CA GLU A 150 1.75 7.55 20.17
C GLU A 150 0.56 6.74 20.70
N LEU A 151 -0.02 5.93 19.81
CA LEU A 151 -1.20 5.09 20.06
C LEU A 151 -0.85 3.61 20.18
N LEU A 152 0.36 3.20 19.78
CA LEU A 152 0.82 1.83 19.91
C LEU A 152 1.33 1.62 21.35
N GLU A 153 0.65 0.76 22.10
CA GLU A 153 1.12 0.32 23.42
C GLU A 153 2.21 -0.76 23.21
N ASN A 154 3.39 -0.56 23.81
CA ASN A 154 4.50 -1.52 23.79
C ASN A 154 4.22 -2.75 24.67
#